data_AF-A0A3M1QA33-F1
#
_entry.id   AF-A0A3M1QA33-F1
#
_cell.length_a   1.000
_cell.length_b   1.000
_cell.length_c   1.000
_cell.angle_alpha   90.00
_cell.angle_beta   90.00
_cell.angle_gamma   90.00
#
_symmetry.space_group_name_H-M   'P 1'
#
loop_
_entity.id
_entity.type
_entity.pdbx_description
1 polymer ?
#
loop_
_entity_poly.entity_id
_entity_poly.type
_entity_poly.pdbx_seq_one_letter_code
_entity_poly.pdbx_strand_id
1 'polypeptide(L)'
;MLTRGEVDARLRIVRYGVIVVVVITFVTVLVAPFAFTREYFEGTDLEVSVTDFLTEAILAAIIALVIGIVVYVAYHYALKKQLPVIGSSQSSDTTSTE
;
A
#
# COMPACT_ATOMS: atom_id res chain seq x y z
N MET A 1 20.13 14.04 -8.54
CA MET A 1 19.62 14.49 -7.23
C MET A 1 18.11 14.51 -7.32
N LEU A 2 17.41 13.62 -6.61
CA LEU A 2 15.96 13.70 -6.51
C LEU A 2 15.61 14.96 -5.71
N THR A 3 14.79 15.83 -6.29
CA THR A 3 14.30 17.00 -5.56
C THR A 3 13.26 16.55 -4.53
N ARG A 4 13.16 17.25 -3.38
CA ARG A 4 12.20 16.91 -2.30
C ARG A 4 10.77 16.75 -2.84
N GLY A 5 10.38 17.54 -3.85
CA GLY A 5 9.08 17.43 -4.51
C GLY A 5 8.83 16.13 -5.26
N GLU A 6 9.87 15.51 -5.85
CA GLU A 6 9.73 14.22 -6.54
C GLU A 6 9.58 13.05 -5.56
N VAL A 7 10.22 13.15 -4.40
CA VAL A 7 10.10 12.16 -3.30
C VAL A 7 8.68 12.17 -2.74
N ASP A 8 8.14 13.36 -2.46
CA ASP A 8 6.77 13.50 -1.93
C ASP A 8 5.71 13.03 -2.95
N ALA A 9 5.92 13.30 -4.25
CA ALA A 9 5.04 12.80 -5.31
C ALA A 9 5.03 11.27 -5.38
N ARG A 10 6.20 10.63 -5.30
CA ARG A 10 6.33 9.16 -5.32
C ARG A 10 5.74 8.50 -4.08
N LEU A 11 5.94 9.09 -2.90
CA LEU A 11 5.36 8.57 -1.65
C LEU A 11 3.83 8.57 -1.71
N ARG A 12 3.24 9.59 -2.35
CA ARG A 12 1.80 9.70 -2.55
C ARG A 12 1.26 8.59 -3.46
N ILE A 13 1.98 8.27 -4.54
CA ILE A 13 1.67 7.14 -5.42
C ILE A 13 1.71 5.81 -4.66
N VAL A 14 2.73 5.58 -3.82
CA VAL A 14 2.81 4.35 -3.02
C VAL A 14 1.63 4.24 -2.05
N ARG A 15 1.23 5.34 -1.39
CA ARG A 15 0.08 5.35 -0.49
C ARG A 15 -1.22 4.98 -1.22
N TYR A 16 -1.46 5.56 -2.40
CA TYR A 16 -2.63 5.19 -3.22
C TYR A 16 -2.54 3.76 -3.75
N GLY A 17 -1.35 3.30 -4.15
CA GLY A 17 -1.12 1.93 -4.59
C GLY A 17 -1.48 0.90 -3.52
N VAL A 18 -1.09 1.13 -2.26
CA VAL A 18 -1.45 0.26 -1.14
C VAL A 18 -2.97 0.19 -0.96
N ILE A 19 -3.67 1.32 -1.01
CA ILE A 19 -5.13 1.35 -0.88
C ILE A 19 -5.78 0.55 -2.01
N VAL A 20 -5.32 0.74 -3.26
CA VAL A 20 -5.85 0.02 -4.43
C VAL A 20 -5.63 -1.48 -4.28
N VAL A 21 -4.43 -1.92 -3.87
CA VAL A 21 -4.15 -3.35 -3.65
C VAL A 21 -5.07 -3.92 -2.57
N VAL A 22 -5.24 -3.25 -1.44
CA VAL A 22 -6.14 -3.72 -0.37
C VAL A 22 -7.58 -3.87 -0.87
N VAL A 23 -8.08 -2.88 -1.61
CA VAL A 23 -9.44 -2.92 -2.18
C VAL A 23 -9.58 -4.05 -3.19
N ILE A 24 -8.62 -4.20 -4.10
CA ILE A 24 -8.63 -5.29 -5.09
C ILE A 24 -8.59 -6.64 -4.39
N THR A 25 -7.69 -6.84 -3.42
CA THR A 25 -7.61 -8.09 -2.65
C THR A 25 -8.92 -8.39 -1.94
N PHE A 26 -9.54 -7.40 -1.30
CA PHE A 26 -10.83 -7.59 -0.63
C PHE A 26 -11.93 -8.02 -1.61
N VAL A 27 -12.04 -7.33 -2.76
CA VAL A 27 -13.02 -7.69 -3.80
C VAL A 27 -12.71 -9.07 -4.40
N THR A 28 -11.44 -9.38 -4.67
CA THR A 28 -11.02 -10.67 -5.20
C THR A 28 -11.38 -11.79 -4.23
N VAL A 29 -11.16 -11.63 -2.92
CA VAL A 29 -11.50 -12.68 -1.94
C VAL A 29 -13.01 -12.85 -1.82
N LEU A 30 -13.80 -11.78 -1.94
CA LEU A 30 -15.27 -11.90 -1.97
C LEU A 30 -15.78 -12.56 -3.24
N VAL A 31 -15.19 -12.25 -4.40
CA VAL A 31 -15.68 -12.72 -5.71
C VAL A 31 -15.12 -14.11 -6.07
N ALA A 32 -13.91 -14.43 -5.64
CA ALA A 32 -13.24 -15.71 -5.90
C ALA A 32 -14.13 -16.94 -5.61
N PRO A 33 -14.76 -17.09 -4.43
CA PRO A 33 -15.58 -18.26 -4.15
C PRO A 33 -16.72 -18.42 -5.15
N PHE A 34 -17.33 -17.33 -5.64
CA PHE A 34 -18.40 -17.40 -6.65
C PHE A 34 -17.90 -17.75 -8.05
N ALA A 35 -16.66 -17.37 -8.38
CA ALA A 35 -16.04 -17.74 -9.65
C ALA A 35 -15.71 -19.24 -9.70
N PHE A 36 -15.19 -19.81 -8.61
CA PHE A 36 -14.79 -21.22 -8.55
C PHE A 36 -15.95 -22.18 -8.24
N THR A 37 -16.97 -21.75 -7.49
CA THR A 37 -18.13 -22.59 -7.15
C THR A 37 -19.01 -22.90 -8.36
N ARG A 38 -19.07 -22.02 -9.37
CA ARG A 38 -19.86 -22.29 -10.59
C ARG A 38 -19.38 -23.50 -11.38
N GLU A 39 -18.11 -23.83 -11.29
CA GLU A 39 -17.49 -24.94 -12.03
C GLU A 39 -17.54 -26.27 -11.25
N TYR A 40 -17.68 -26.21 -9.92
CA TYR A 40 -17.59 -27.37 -9.03
C TYR A 40 -18.94 -27.90 -8.52
N PHE A 41 -20.01 -27.07 -8.54
CA PHE A 41 -21.28 -27.37 -7.89
C PHE A 41 -22.45 -27.57 -8.86
N GLU A 42 -22.16 -27.83 -10.14
CA GLU A 42 -23.14 -28.25 -11.14
C GLU A 42 -23.73 -29.63 -10.73
N GLY A 43 -24.69 -29.65 -9.80
CA GLY A 43 -25.41 -30.87 -9.38
C GLY A 43 -25.58 -31.09 -7.88
N THR A 44 -25.10 -30.20 -7.00
CA THR A 44 -25.29 -30.35 -5.53
C THR A 44 -25.89 -29.10 -4.92
N ASP A 45 -27.03 -29.25 -4.23
CA ASP A 45 -27.72 -28.21 -3.44
C ASP A 45 -26.94 -27.88 -2.14
N LEU A 46 -25.70 -27.41 -2.29
CA LEU A 46 -24.94 -26.85 -1.18
C LEU A 46 -25.24 -25.35 -1.11
N GLU A 47 -25.99 -24.96 -0.09
CA GLU A 47 -26.33 -23.56 0.18
C GLU A 47 -25.08 -22.83 0.69
N VAL A 48 -24.35 -22.20 -0.23
CA VAL A 48 -23.14 -21.43 0.07
C VAL A 48 -23.52 -20.06 0.61
N SER A 49 -23.38 -19.86 1.92
CA SER A 49 -23.73 -18.60 2.58
C SER A 49 -22.67 -17.53 2.37
N VAL A 50 -23.08 -16.34 1.90
CA VAL A 50 -22.19 -15.18 1.69
C VAL A 50 -21.50 -14.74 2.99
N THR A 51 -22.16 -14.98 4.12
CA THR A 51 -21.68 -14.60 5.45
C THR A 51 -20.39 -15.32 5.86
N ASP A 52 -20.17 -16.54 5.39
CA ASP A 52 -18.97 -17.32 5.71
C ASP A 52 -17.72 -16.71 5.07
N PHE A 53 -17.88 -16.17 3.85
CA PHE A 53 -16.78 -15.52 3.12
C PHE A 53 -16.50 -14.10 3.60
N LEU A 54 -17.45 -13.47 4.27
CA LEU A 54 -17.28 -12.10 4.76
C LEU A 54 -16.18 -12.04 5.84
N THR A 55 -16.15 -13.02 6.74
CA THR A 55 -15.11 -13.13 7.79
C THR A 55 -13.72 -13.35 7.17
N GLU A 56 -13.63 -14.27 6.20
CA GLU A 56 -12.40 -14.56 5.48
C GLU A 56 -11.90 -13.35 4.68
N ALA A 57 -12.81 -12.64 3.99
CA ALA A 57 -12.48 -11.43 3.24
C ALA A 57 -11.96 -10.30 4.13
N ILE A 58 -12.55 -10.11 5.30
CA ILE A 58 -12.08 -9.13 6.28
C ILE A 58 -10.67 -9.51 6.76
N LEU A 59 -10.43 -10.79 7.09
CA LEU A 59 -9.13 -11.26 7.54
C LEU A 59 -8.05 -11.07 6.46
N ALA A 60 -8.35 -11.45 5.22
CA ALA A 60 -7.46 -11.26 4.08
C ALA A 60 -7.14 -9.78 3.82
N ALA A 61 -8.13 -8.88 3.95
CA ALA A 61 -7.92 -7.45 3.82
C ALA A 61 -7.00 -6.89 4.93
N ILE A 62 -7.16 -7.36 6.17
CA ILE A 62 -6.27 -6.99 7.28
C ILE A 62 -4.84 -7.45 6.98
N ILE A 63 -4.65 -8.67 6.50
CA ILE A 63 -3.32 -9.19 6.15
C ILE A 63 -2.70 -8.35 5.02
N ALA A 64 -3.45 -8.07 3.96
CA ALA A 64 -3.00 -7.22 2.85
C ALA A 64 -2.64 -5.81 3.32
N LEU A 65 -3.41 -5.23 4.24
CA LEU A 65 -3.12 -3.93 4.84
C LEU A 65 -1.80 -3.95 5.60
N VAL A 66 -1.55 -4.96 6.44
CA VAL A 66 -0.30 -5.11 7.19
C VAL A 66 0.89 -5.22 6.24
N ILE A 67 0.79 -6.05 5.20
CA ILE A 67 1.83 -6.18 4.17
C ILE A 67 2.07 -4.84 3.47
N GLY A 68 1.01 -4.13 3.09
CA GLY A 68 1.10 -2.81 2.46
C GLY A 68 1.80 -1.78 3.35
N ILE A 69 1.54 -1.79 4.65
CA ILE A 69 2.25 -0.94 5.63
C ILE A 69 3.74 -1.29 5.67
N VAL A 70 4.09 -2.58 5.72
CA VAL A 70 5.49 -3.02 5.73
C VAL A 70 6.22 -2.54 4.47
N VAL A 71 5.59 -2.67 3.29
CA VAL A 71 6.13 -2.18 2.02
C VAL A 71 6.32 -0.66 2.03
N TYR A 72 5.32 0.09 2.51
CA TYR A 72 5.40 1.55 2.62
C TYR A 72 6.57 1.99 3.51
N VAL A 73 6.71 1.36 4.68
CA VAL A 73 7.78 1.64 5.64
C VAL A 73 9.14 1.30 5.04
N ALA A 74 9.29 0.14 4.41
CA ALA A 74 10.53 -0.27 3.74
C ALA A 74 10.93 0.73 2.63
N TYR A 75 9.97 1.17 1.83
CA TYR A 75 10.20 2.18 0.78
C TYR A 75 10.63 3.52 1.38
N HIS A 76 9.98 3.97 2.46
CA HIS A 76 10.34 5.22 3.16
C HIS A 76 11.78 5.19 3.68
N TYR A 77 12.21 4.07 4.28
CA TYR A 77 13.59 3.91 4.74
C TYR A 77 14.60 3.85 3.58
N ALA A 78 14.25 3.18 2.48
CA ALA A 78 15.10 3.13 1.29
C ALA A 78 15.34 4.52 0.68
N LEU A 79 14.30 5.37 0.61
CA LEU A 79 14.45 6.74 0.10
C LEU A 79 15.27 7.63 1.04
N LYS A 80 15.10 7.50 2.36
CA LYS A 80 15.93 8.24 3.33
C LYS A 80 17.41 7.90 3.21
N LYS A 81 17.76 6.64 2.91
CA LYS A 81 19.15 6.21 2.74
C LYS A 81 19.81 6.76 1.46
N GLN A 82 19.02 7.08 0.45
CA GLN A 82 19.50 7.60 -0.85
C GLN A 82 19.60 9.13 -0.92
N LEU A 83 19.09 9.84 0.09
CA LEU A 83 19.29 11.29 0.22
C LEU A 83 20.64 11.53 0.91
N PRO A 84 21.71 11.96 0.22
CA PRO A 84 22.84 12.55 0.91
C PRO A 84 22.28 13.70 1.75
N VAL A 85 22.65 13.71 3.04
CA VAL A 85 22.38 14.84 3.95
C VAL A 85 22.82 16.09 3.19
N ILE A 86 21.86 16.84 2.65
CA ILE A 86 22.12 18.13 2.03
C ILE A 86 22.64 18.95 3.18
N GLY A 87 23.97 19.06 3.21
CA GLY A 87 24.70 19.80 4.21
C GLY A 87 24.06 21.16 4.35
N SER A 88 24.01 21.60 5.59
CA SER A 88 23.99 22.99 5.97
C SER A 88 25.13 23.74 5.24
N SER A 89 24.92 24.09 3.97
CA SER A 89 25.73 25.09 3.29
C SER A 89 25.27 26.46 3.79
N GLN A 90 25.74 26.78 4.99
CA GLN A 90 26.51 27.98 5.26
C GLN A 90 26.39 29.05 4.15
N SER A 91 25.52 30.03 4.37
CA SER A 91 25.69 31.40 3.88
C SER A 91 25.67 32.25 5.15
N SER A 92 26.77 32.25 5.91
CA SER A 92 27.77 33.33 5.81
C SER A 92 27.10 34.68 6.05
N ASP A 93 26.94 34.98 7.34
CA ASP A 93 27.45 36.19 7.95
C ASP A 93 27.99 37.22 6.93
N THR A 94 27.18 38.24 6.65
CA THR A 94 27.70 39.55 6.28
C THR A 94 27.18 40.54 7.30
N THR A 95 27.76 40.45 8.50
CA THR A 95 28.13 41.63 9.26
C THR A 95 29.06 42.48 8.37
N SER A 96 28.54 43.57 7.83
CA SER A 96 29.31 44.74 7.37
C SER A 96 28.38 45.94 7.53
N THR A 97 28.44 46.63 8.68
CA THR A 97 29.30 47.80 8.95
C THR A 97 28.92 49.01 8.10
N GLU A 98 28.39 50.00 8.84
CA GLU A 98 28.49 51.46 8.64
C GLU A 98 27.84 52.10 7.40
#